data_AF-A0A7L3NHG4-F1
#
_entry.id   AF-A0A7L3NHG4-F1
#
_cell.length_a   1.000
_cell.length_b   1.000
_cell.length_c   1.000
_cell.angle_alpha   90.00
_cell.angle_beta   90.00
_cell.angle_gamma   90.00
#
_symmetry.space_group_name_H-M   'P 1'
#
loop_
_entity.id
_entity.type
_entity.pdbx_description
1 polymer ?
#
loop_
_entity_poly.entity_id
_entity_poly.type
_entity_poly.pdbx_seq_one_letter_code
_entity_poly.pdbx_strand_id
1 'polypeptide(L)'
;EPEGWLLRLSRVLQSFETAVRENVTINGEPWEETWGDSESRSGSNMRILEDQCDDLIVETATKRKQWPKKILVHAIQAMKAEQEMLKLYHPVITPEEIRSQPSQDAYIANLKQVTEMASKQISGAMKSLPVLIERAEGFSQALTWQPTLELCKLRQEVFAGCKAKEEDNVQNFISPGEVTPTDNDNSRKSCVLLKRKKPVDLSERRRYPLRRRRITLS
;
A
#
# COMPACT_ATOMS: atom_id res chain seq x y z
N GLU A 1 -68.08 73.09 67.11
CA GLU A 1 -67.44 72.98 65.79
C GLU A 1 -67.07 71.52 65.49
N PRO A 2 -67.76 70.85 64.55
CA PRO A 2 -67.54 69.44 64.23
C PRO A 2 -66.46 69.18 63.16
N GLU A 3 -65.96 70.21 62.47
CA GLU A 3 -65.05 70.04 61.33
C GLU A 3 -63.58 69.75 61.72
N GLY A 4 -63.17 70.08 62.95
CA GLY A 4 -61.79 69.88 63.41
C GLY A 4 -61.38 68.40 63.55
N TRP A 5 -62.33 67.49 63.73
CA TRP A 5 -62.04 66.06 63.90
C TRP A 5 -61.73 65.37 62.57
N LEU A 6 -62.41 65.74 61.48
CA LEU A 6 -62.16 65.18 60.15
C LEU A 6 -60.78 65.59 59.63
N LEU A 7 -60.37 66.83 59.86
CA LEU A 7 -59.03 67.32 59.52
C LEU A 7 -57.94 66.58 60.32
N ARG A 8 -58.19 66.27 61.59
CA ARG A 8 -57.27 65.46 62.42
C ARG A 8 -57.17 64.03 61.92
N LEU A 9 -58.30 63.40 61.57
CA LEU A 9 -58.31 62.03 61.05
C LEU A 9 -57.56 61.93 59.72
N SER A 10 -57.81 62.88 58.81
CA SER A 10 -57.10 62.97 57.52
C SER A 10 -55.60 63.15 57.71
N ARG A 11 -55.18 63.98 58.67
CA ARG A 11 -53.75 64.19 58.97
C ARG A 11 -53.09 62.93 59.54
N VAL A 12 -53.78 62.20 60.42
CA VAL A 12 -53.28 60.95 60.98
C VAL A 12 -53.13 59.88 59.90
N LEU A 13 -54.14 59.72 59.03
CA LEU A 13 -54.08 58.78 57.91
C LEU A 13 -52.93 59.11 56.95
N GLN A 14 -52.75 60.39 56.62
CA GLN A 14 -51.64 60.83 55.76
C GLN A 14 -50.27 60.55 56.41
N SER A 15 -50.12 60.84 57.72
CA SER A 15 -48.87 60.56 58.43
C SER A 15 -48.56 59.06 58.53
N PHE A 16 -49.60 58.22 58.67
CA PHE A 16 -49.46 56.77 58.69
C PHE A 16 -49.06 56.25 57.32
N GLU A 17 -49.71 56.70 56.24
CA GLU A 17 -49.37 56.33 54.87
C GLU A 17 -47.92 56.72 54.53
N THR A 18 -47.49 57.94 54.88
CA THR A 18 -46.10 58.38 54.67
C THR A 18 -45.11 57.51 55.44
N ALA A 19 -45.40 57.21 56.71
CA ALA A 19 -44.53 56.32 57.50
C ALA A 19 -44.44 54.91 56.89
N VAL A 20 -45.55 54.37 56.36
CA VAL A 20 -45.52 53.07 55.66
C VAL A 20 -44.67 53.16 54.39
N ARG A 21 -44.82 54.21 53.57
CA ARG A 21 -44.01 54.39 52.34
C ARG A 21 -42.52 54.54 52.61
N GLU A 22 -42.13 55.20 53.70
CA GLU A 22 -40.72 55.38 54.07
C GLU A 22 -40.08 54.08 54.59
N ASN A 23 -40.87 53.17 55.15
CA ASN A 23 -40.37 51.93 55.76
C ASN A 23 -40.49 50.69 54.87
N VAL A 24 -41.19 50.80 53.74
CA VAL A 24 -41.36 49.69 52.79
C VAL A 24 -40.55 49.96 51.53
N THR A 25 -39.68 49.01 51.18
CA THR A 25 -38.97 49.01 49.90
C THR A 25 -39.63 48.04 48.93
N ILE A 26 -39.74 48.44 47.66
CA ILE A 26 -40.21 47.57 46.57
C ILE A 26 -38.98 47.23 45.73
N ASN A 27 -38.65 45.94 45.60
CA ASN A 27 -37.46 45.46 44.90
C ASN A 27 -36.13 46.06 45.39
N GLY A 28 -36.05 46.46 46.67
CA GLY A 28 -34.85 47.06 47.26
C GLY A 28 -34.74 48.58 47.09
N GLU A 29 -35.63 49.19 46.31
CA GLU A 29 -35.68 50.63 46.12
C GLU A 29 -36.75 51.29 47.01
N PRO A 30 -36.59 52.56 47.40
CA PRO A 30 -37.61 53.34 48.10
C PRO A 30 -38.93 53.37 47.32
N TRP A 31 -40.05 53.40 48.06
CA TRP A 31 -41.40 53.37 47.48
C TRP A 31 -41.64 54.49 46.44
N GLU A 32 -41.09 55.69 46.64
CA GLU A 32 -41.31 56.82 45.72
C GLU A 32 -40.61 56.64 44.36
N GLU A 33 -39.55 55.85 44.30
CA GLU A 33 -38.78 55.61 43.07
C GLU A 33 -39.38 54.49 42.20
N THR A 34 -40.27 53.67 42.78
CA THR A 34 -40.88 52.53 42.09
C THR A 34 -42.15 52.88 41.31
N TRP A 35 -42.82 53.98 41.64
CA TRP A 35 -44.08 54.40 40.98
C TRP A 35 -43.92 55.61 40.05
N GLY A 36 -42.71 56.18 39.94
CA GLY A 36 -42.44 57.40 39.19
C GLY A 36 -42.56 57.31 37.66
N ASP A 37 -42.88 56.15 37.08
CA ASP A 37 -42.77 55.97 35.62
C ASP A 37 -43.94 55.24 34.92
N SER A 38 -44.98 54.79 35.63
CA SER A 38 -45.89 53.77 35.07
C SER A 38 -47.19 54.27 34.43
N GLU A 39 -47.84 55.34 34.90
CA GLU A 39 -49.25 55.54 34.50
C GLU A 39 -49.46 56.59 33.39
N SER A 40 -48.78 57.74 33.43
CA SER A 40 -49.03 58.86 32.49
C SER A 40 -48.05 58.91 31.30
N ARG A 41 -46.86 58.32 31.45
CA ARG A 41 -45.82 58.24 30.42
C ARG A 41 -46.01 57.02 29.48
N SER A 42 -46.70 55.99 29.96
CA SER A 42 -46.84 54.69 29.26
C SER A 42 -47.64 54.74 27.98
N GLY A 43 -48.71 55.53 27.89
CA GLY A 43 -49.54 55.59 26.67
C GLY A 43 -48.80 56.19 25.46
N SER A 44 -48.02 57.25 25.67
CA SER A 44 -47.21 57.88 24.62
C SER A 44 -45.98 57.05 24.28
N ASN A 45 -45.31 56.47 25.29
CA ASN A 45 -44.18 55.57 25.07
C ASN A 45 -44.58 54.31 24.29
N MET A 46 -45.76 53.74 24.59
CA MET A 46 -46.28 52.56 23.91
C MET A 46 -46.54 52.84 22.42
N ARG A 47 -47.16 53.97 22.08
CA ARG A 47 -47.35 54.37 20.68
C ARG A 47 -46.04 54.57 19.92
N ILE A 48 -45.07 55.24 20.53
CA ILE A 48 -43.73 55.44 19.92
C ILE A 48 -43.06 54.08 19.67
N LEU A 49 -43.20 53.13 20.59
CA LEU A 49 -42.65 51.79 20.44
C LEU A 49 -43.37 50.98 19.36
N GLU A 50 -44.69 51.10 19.27
CA GLU A 50 -45.51 50.49 18.22
C GLU A 50 -45.10 51.01 16.84
N ASP A 51 -44.98 52.32 16.68
CA ASP A 51 -44.54 52.96 15.42
C ASP A 51 -43.15 52.46 15.00
N GLN A 52 -42.19 52.37 15.94
CA GLN A 52 -40.87 51.80 15.68
C GLN A 52 -40.91 50.33 15.29
N CYS A 53 -41.81 49.56 15.90
CA CYS A 53 -42.00 48.16 15.58
C CYS A 53 -42.54 48.00 14.16
N ASP A 54 -43.55 48.79 13.79
CA ASP A 54 -44.14 48.79 12.45
C ASP A 54 -43.10 49.19 11.38
N ASP A 55 -42.30 50.21 11.65
CA ASP A 55 -41.19 50.61 10.77
C ASP A 55 -40.21 49.46 10.55
N LEU A 56 -39.80 48.76 11.62
CA LEU A 56 -38.90 47.62 11.54
C LEU A 56 -39.52 46.42 10.85
N ILE A 57 -40.82 46.16 11.05
CA ILE A 57 -41.56 45.10 10.36
C ILE A 57 -41.58 45.38 8.86
N VAL A 58 -41.90 46.60 8.46
CA VAL A 58 -41.94 47.01 7.05
C VAL A 58 -40.53 46.96 6.44
N GLU A 59 -39.51 47.49 7.12
CA GLU A 59 -38.12 47.44 6.65
C GLU A 59 -37.67 45.98 6.48
N THR A 60 -37.97 45.12 7.45
CA THR A 60 -37.59 43.72 7.40
C THR A 60 -38.33 42.97 6.29
N ALA A 61 -39.64 43.20 6.15
CA ALA A 61 -40.46 42.59 5.10
C ALA A 61 -40.00 43.03 3.70
N THR A 62 -39.72 44.31 3.51
CA THR A 62 -39.17 44.85 2.26
C THR A 62 -37.79 44.27 1.99
N LYS A 63 -36.93 44.15 3.02
CA LYS A 63 -35.62 43.53 2.90
C LYS A 63 -35.71 42.08 2.44
N ARG A 64 -36.53 41.27 3.12
CA ARG A 64 -36.79 39.86 2.78
C ARG A 64 -37.36 39.69 1.37
N LYS A 65 -38.14 40.64 0.88
CA LYS A 65 -38.71 40.60 -0.48
C LYS A 65 -37.74 41.01 -1.58
N GLN A 66 -36.96 42.07 -1.35
CA GLN A 66 -36.15 42.72 -2.41
C GLN A 66 -34.71 42.21 -2.48
N TRP A 67 -34.05 42.01 -1.33
CA TRP A 67 -32.61 41.71 -1.32
C TRP A 67 -32.26 40.35 -1.92
N PRO A 68 -33.03 39.27 -1.73
CA PRO A 68 -32.75 38.01 -2.42
C PRO A 68 -32.70 38.18 -3.95
N LYS A 69 -33.57 39.03 -4.50
CA LYS A 69 -33.59 39.31 -5.95
C LYS A 69 -32.35 40.11 -6.38
N LYS A 70 -31.94 41.12 -5.60
CA LYS A 70 -30.73 41.92 -5.88
C LYS A 70 -29.46 41.07 -5.78
N ILE A 71 -29.34 40.27 -4.71
CA ILE A 71 -28.21 39.35 -4.49
C ILE A 71 -28.13 38.34 -5.62
N LEU A 72 -29.27 37.76 -6.04
CA LEU A 72 -29.31 36.79 -7.13
C LEU A 72 -28.74 37.36 -8.43
N VAL A 73 -29.09 38.60 -8.80
CA VAL A 73 -28.56 39.24 -10.01
C VAL A 73 -27.04 39.35 -9.94
N HIS A 74 -26.48 39.83 -8.82
CA HIS A 74 -25.04 39.95 -8.66
C HIS A 74 -24.33 38.60 -8.62
N ALA A 75 -24.92 37.58 -7.97
CA ALA A 75 -24.38 36.23 -7.94
C ALA A 75 -24.31 35.64 -9.35
N ILE A 76 -25.37 35.79 -10.16
CA ILE A 76 -25.38 35.34 -11.56
C ILE A 76 -24.31 36.07 -12.38
N GLN A 77 -24.14 37.38 -12.18
CA GLN A 77 -23.10 38.16 -12.88
C GLN A 77 -21.69 37.68 -12.50
N ALA A 78 -21.43 37.47 -11.21
CA ALA A 78 -20.14 36.97 -10.73
C ALA A 78 -19.83 35.57 -11.28
N MET A 79 -20.79 34.64 -11.19
CA MET A 79 -20.63 33.28 -11.73
C MET A 79 -20.35 33.28 -13.24
N LYS A 80 -21.04 34.15 -13.99
CA LYS A 80 -20.77 34.30 -15.43
C LYS A 80 -19.37 34.86 -15.69
N ALA A 81 -18.94 35.87 -14.93
CA ALA A 81 -17.60 36.44 -15.06
C ALA A 81 -16.51 35.40 -14.77
N GLU A 82 -16.67 34.60 -13.70
CA GLU A 82 -15.78 33.48 -13.38
C GLU A 82 -15.74 32.43 -14.50
N GLN A 83 -16.91 32.09 -15.07
CA GLN A 83 -16.99 31.17 -16.20
C GLN A 83 -16.29 31.72 -17.45
N GLU A 84 -16.45 33.00 -17.79
CA GLU A 84 -15.74 33.62 -18.91
C GLU A 84 -14.22 33.63 -18.66
N MET A 85 -13.77 33.93 -17.44
CA MET A 85 -12.36 33.86 -17.07
C MET A 85 -11.80 32.43 -17.22
N LEU A 86 -12.59 31.41 -16.87
CA LEU A 86 -12.23 30.00 -17.09
C LEU A 86 -12.15 29.63 -18.58
N LYS A 87 -12.93 30.24 -19.47
CA LYS A 87 -12.78 30.01 -20.93
C LYS A 87 -11.44 30.53 -21.46
N LEU A 88 -10.94 31.63 -20.88
CA LEU A 88 -9.62 32.17 -21.22
C LEU A 88 -8.48 31.32 -20.67
N TYR A 89 -8.77 30.41 -19.74
CA TYR A 89 -7.79 29.47 -19.23
C TYR A 89 -7.47 28.40 -20.28
N HIS A 90 -6.37 28.59 -21.00
CA HIS A 90 -5.73 27.51 -21.74
C HIS A 90 -4.90 26.67 -20.76
N PRO A 91 -5.10 25.34 -20.67
CA PRO A 91 -4.19 24.49 -19.90
C PRO A 91 -2.78 24.61 -20.51
N VAL A 92 -1.89 25.30 -19.80
CA VAL A 92 -0.53 25.64 -20.24
C VAL A 92 0.37 24.41 -20.40
N ILE A 93 -0.11 23.22 -20.03
CA ILE A 93 0.67 21.99 -20.08
C ILE A 93 0.00 21.03 -21.05
N THR A 94 0.38 21.12 -22.32
CA THR A 94 0.28 19.97 -23.22
C THR A 94 1.09 18.84 -22.58
N PRO A 95 0.50 17.68 -22.26
CA PRO A 95 1.26 16.56 -21.71
C PRO A 95 2.37 16.20 -22.70
N GLU A 96 3.61 16.34 -22.25
CA GLU A 96 4.77 16.01 -23.05
C GLU A 96 4.73 14.51 -23.35
N GLU A 97 4.53 14.18 -24.63
CA GLU A 97 4.40 12.82 -25.09
C GLU A 97 5.77 12.14 -24.91
N ILE A 98 5.88 11.28 -23.89
CA ILE A 98 7.11 10.56 -23.58
C ILE A 98 7.39 9.60 -24.74
N ARG A 99 8.19 10.07 -25.71
CA ARG A 99 8.66 9.22 -26.81
C ARG A 99 9.55 8.12 -26.24
N SER A 100 9.15 6.88 -26.48
CA SER A 100 10.00 5.71 -26.20
C SER A 100 11.29 5.82 -27.01
N GLN A 101 12.41 5.60 -26.34
CA GLN A 101 13.78 5.74 -26.85
C GLN A 101 14.00 4.92 -28.14
N PRO A 102 14.69 5.45 -29.17
CA PRO A 102 14.78 4.78 -30.46
C PRO A 102 15.73 3.56 -30.44
N SER A 103 15.21 2.46 -31.00
CA SER A 103 15.80 1.20 -31.46
C SER A 103 16.96 0.59 -30.67
N GLN A 104 16.63 -0.35 -29.76
CA GLN A 104 17.54 -1.38 -29.23
C GLN A 104 17.85 -2.49 -30.26
N ASP A 105 17.32 -2.37 -31.49
CA ASP A 105 17.32 -3.45 -32.48
C ASP A 105 18.73 -3.90 -32.90
N ALA A 106 19.68 -2.96 -33.00
CA ALA A 106 21.07 -3.30 -33.30
C ALA A 106 21.74 -4.10 -32.18
N TYR A 107 21.44 -3.77 -30.92
CA TYR A 107 21.92 -4.51 -29.76
C TYR A 107 21.29 -5.91 -29.68
N ILE A 108 19.98 -6.00 -29.92
CA ILE A 108 19.25 -7.27 -29.93
C ILE A 108 19.75 -8.18 -31.06
N ALA A 109 20.03 -7.63 -32.25
CA ALA A 109 20.58 -8.38 -33.38
C ALA A 109 21.99 -8.93 -33.08
N ASN A 110 22.86 -8.12 -32.47
CA ASN A 110 24.19 -8.56 -32.04
C ASN A 110 24.10 -9.69 -31.00
N LEU A 111 23.26 -9.52 -29.97
CA LEU A 111 23.04 -10.54 -28.95
C LEU A 111 22.54 -11.86 -29.54
N LYS A 112 21.61 -11.79 -30.50
CA LYS A 112 21.12 -12.97 -31.23
C LYS A 112 22.23 -13.69 -31.98
N GLN A 113 23.08 -12.95 -32.69
CA GLN A 113 24.21 -13.52 -33.44
C GLN A 113 25.21 -14.21 -32.50
N VAL A 114 25.59 -13.55 -31.39
CA VAL A 114 26.51 -14.12 -30.40
C VAL A 114 25.94 -15.41 -29.80
N THR A 115 24.65 -15.40 -29.47
CA THR A 115 23.97 -16.58 -28.91
C THR A 115 23.93 -17.75 -29.90
N GLU A 116 23.69 -17.47 -31.18
CA GLU A 116 23.68 -18.50 -32.23
C GLU A 116 25.08 -19.10 -32.46
N MET A 117 26.12 -18.27 -32.48
CA MET A 117 27.51 -18.74 -32.61
C MET A 117 27.91 -19.62 -31.42
N ALA A 118 27.59 -19.20 -30.19
CA ALA A 118 27.86 -19.99 -28.99
C ALA A 118 27.11 -21.33 -29.03
N SER A 119 25.84 -21.33 -29.45
CA SER A 119 25.05 -22.56 -29.61
C SER A 119 25.67 -23.54 -30.60
N LYS A 120 26.14 -23.06 -31.77
CA LYS A 120 26.83 -23.89 -32.76
C LYS A 120 28.12 -24.49 -32.22
N GLN A 121 28.92 -23.71 -31.48
CA GLN A 121 30.14 -24.21 -30.84
C GLN A 121 29.84 -25.28 -29.81
N ILE A 122 28.86 -25.06 -28.94
CA ILE A 122 28.43 -26.05 -27.93
C ILE A 122 27.94 -27.33 -28.62
N SER A 123 27.10 -27.22 -29.64
CA SER A 123 26.61 -28.39 -30.40
C SER A 123 27.75 -29.16 -31.07
N GLY A 124 28.72 -28.45 -31.66
CA GLY A 124 29.92 -29.06 -32.23
C GLY A 124 30.73 -29.83 -31.19
N ALA A 125 31.01 -29.20 -30.04
CA ALA A 125 31.71 -29.82 -28.93
C ALA A 125 30.97 -31.06 -28.40
N MET A 126 29.65 -30.99 -28.24
CA MET A 126 28.82 -32.11 -27.80
C MET A 126 28.85 -33.29 -28.78
N LYS A 127 29.03 -33.03 -30.09
CA LYS A 127 29.19 -34.09 -31.10
C LYS A 127 30.59 -34.68 -31.11
N SER A 128 31.63 -33.89 -30.86
CA SER A 128 33.02 -34.36 -30.89
C SER A 128 33.47 -35.04 -29.60
N LEU A 129 32.90 -34.67 -28.45
CA LEU A 129 33.30 -35.20 -27.14
C LEU A 129 33.15 -36.74 -27.04
N PRO A 130 32.03 -37.36 -27.46
CA PRO A 130 31.90 -38.83 -27.40
C PRO A 130 32.97 -39.57 -28.21
N VAL A 131 33.32 -39.06 -29.40
CA VAL A 131 34.36 -39.66 -30.25
C VAL A 131 35.73 -39.59 -29.58
N LEU A 132 36.02 -38.50 -28.87
CA LEU A 132 37.28 -38.37 -28.13
C LEU A 132 37.33 -39.31 -26.93
N ILE A 133 36.21 -39.48 -26.22
CA ILE A 133 36.07 -40.43 -25.12
C ILE A 133 36.31 -41.86 -25.62
N GLU A 134 35.67 -42.26 -26.72
CA GLU A 134 35.84 -43.60 -27.31
C GLU A 134 37.30 -43.88 -27.70
N ARG A 135 38.01 -42.90 -28.29
CA ARG A 135 39.44 -43.04 -28.58
C ARG A 135 40.28 -43.20 -27.31
N ALA A 136 40.00 -42.41 -26.27
CA ALA A 136 40.72 -42.49 -25.01
C ALA A 136 40.50 -43.85 -24.32
N GLU A 137 39.27 -44.37 -24.34
CA GLU A 137 38.93 -45.70 -23.86
C GLU A 137 39.69 -46.79 -24.65
N GLY A 138 39.70 -46.70 -25.99
CA GLY A 138 40.47 -47.61 -26.83
C GLY A 138 41.97 -47.64 -26.50
N PHE A 139 42.59 -46.47 -26.31
CA PHE A 139 43.98 -46.39 -25.85
C PHE A 139 44.18 -46.99 -24.45
N SER A 140 43.26 -46.72 -23.52
CA SER A 140 43.34 -47.28 -22.16
C SER A 140 43.30 -48.82 -22.17
N GLN A 141 42.50 -49.42 -23.05
CA GLN A 141 42.42 -50.86 -23.19
C GLN A 141 43.71 -51.45 -23.76
N ALA A 142 44.29 -50.83 -24.78
CA ALA A 142 45.57 -51.26 -25.35
C ALA A 142 46.71 -51.23 -24.31
N LEU A 143 46.79 -50.16 -23.51
CA LEU A 143 47.76 -50.05 -22.43
C LEU A 143 47.54 -51.11 -21.34
N THR A 144 46.30 -51.51 -21.10
CA THR A 144 45.97 -52.59 -20.14
C THR A 144 46.49 -53.95 -20.62
N TRP A 145 46.51 -54.22 -21.94
CA TRP A 145 47.02 -55.47 -22.50
C TRP A 145 48.54 -55.54 -22.60
N GLN A 146 49.24 -54.42 -22.48
CA GLN A 146 50.69 -54.34 -22.65
C GLN A 146 51.48 -55.23 -21.67
N PRO A 147 51.20 -55.27 -20.36
CA PRO A 147 51.89 -56.16 -19.43
C PRO A 147 51.63 -57.65 -19.72
N THR A 148 50.42 -57.99 -20.17
CA THR A 148 50.06 -59.36 -20.56
C THR A 148 50.86 -59.81 -21.78
N LEU A 149 51.01 -58.94 -22.79
CA LEU A 149 51.82 -59.20 -23.97
C LEU A 149 53.30 -59.38 -23.61
N GLU A 150 53.87 -58.53 -22.75
CA GLU A 150 55.26 -58.69 -22.30
C GLU A 150 55.46 -59.98 -21.47
N LEU A 151 54.51 -60.34 -20.61
CA LEU A 151 54.54 -61.62 -19.89
C LEU A 151 54.48 -62.82 -20.86
N CYS A 152 53.65 -62.74 -21.90
CA CYS A 152 53.60 -63.76 -22.95
C CYS A 152 54.93 -63.88 -23.70
N LYS A 153 55.57 -62.75 -24.06
CA LYS A 153 56.90 -62.76 -24.69
C LYS A 153 57.96 -63.38 -23.77
N LEU A 154 57.99 -63.00 -22.49
CA LEU A 154 58.93 -63.56 -21.52
C LEU A 154 58.74 -65.06 -21.33
N ARG A 155 57.49 -65.53 -21.21
CA ARG A 155 57.20 -66.98 -21.18
C ARG A 155 57.71 -67.65 -22.45
N GLN A 156 57.42 -67.09 -23.62
CA GLN A 156 57.90 -67.64 -24.88
C GLN A 156 59.42 -67.69 -24.94
N GLU A 157 60.14 -66.67 -24.46
CA GLU A 157 61.61 -66.64 -24.43
C GLU A 157 62.22 -67.66 -23.45
N VAL A 158 61.68 -67.76 -22.23
CA VAL A 158 62.09 -68.75 -21.22
C VAL A 158 61.88 -70.19 -21.74
N PHE A 159 60.76 -70.46 -22.40
CA PHE A 159 60.45 -71.79 -22.92
C PHE A 159 61.02 -72.06 -24.32
N ALA A 160 61.40 -71.03 -25.10
CA ALA A 160 62.09 -71.20 -26.39
C ALA A 160 63.57 -71.60 -26.23
N GLY A 161 64.20 -71.30 -25.08
CA GLY A 161 65.53 -71.79 -24.72
C GLY A 161 65.58 -73.28 -24.34
N CYS A 162 64.44 -73.91 -24.08
CA CYS A 162 64.32 -75.34 -23.80
C CYS A 162 64.16 -76.14 -25.11
N LYS A 163 65.22 -76.17 -25.90
CA LYS A 163 65.43 -77.27 -26.87
C LYS A 163 66.54 -78.18 -26.34
N ALA A 164 66.28 -78.78 -25.19
CA ALA A 164 66.96 -80.01 -24.77
C ALA A 164 66.09 -81.22 -25.20
N LYS A 165 66.79 -82.29 -25.54
CA LYS A 165 66.36 -83.46 -26.31
C LYS A 165 65.44 -84.45 -25.56
N GLU A 166 64.98 -85.44 -26.34
CA GLU A 166 64.36 -86.73 -25.98
C GLU A 166 62.91 -86.66 -25.48
N GLU A 167 61.93 -87.12 -26.28
CA GLU A 167 61.51 -88.52 -26.52
C GLU A 167 60.66 -89.10 -25.37
N ASP A 168 59.55 -89.70 -25.81
CA ASP A 168 58.72 -90.70 -25.16
C ASP A 168 57.81 -90.34 -23.97
N ASN A 169 56.51 -90.28 -24.32
CA ASN A 169 55.49 -91.26 -23.93
C ASN A 169 54.89 -91.22 -22.50
N VAL A 170 53.60 -91.60 -22.47
CA VAL A 170 52.78 -92.05 -21.33
C VAL A 170 52.18 -90.93 -20.45
N GLN A 171 50.95 -90.46 -20.70
CA GLN A 171 49.63 -91.05 -20.39
C GLN A 171 49.11 -90.76 -18.97
N ASN A 172 48.11 -89.87 -18.93
CA ASN A 172 46.91 -89.79 -18.08
C ASN A 172 46.97 -90.09 -16.57
N PHE A 173 46.45 -89.17 -15.73
CA PHE A 173 45.35 -89.42 -14.78
C PHE A 173 44.60 -88.11 -14.35
N ILE A 174 43.36 -88.01 -14.84
CA ILE A 174 42.07 -87.35 -14.45
C ILE A 174 41.98 -86.75 -13.01
N SER A 175 41.66 -85.44 -12.81
CA SER A 175 40.36 -84.70 -12.58
C SER A 175 39.73 -84.79 -11.15
N PRO A 176 38.71 -83.99 -10.72
CA PRO A 176 38.36 -82.58 -10.94
C PRO A 176 38.01 -81.83 -9.60
N GLY A 177 37.76 -80.52 -9.63
CA GLY A 177 37.32 -79.76 -8.45
C GLY A 177 36.61 -78.46 -8.82
N GLU A 178 35.28 -78.51 -8.79
CA GLU A 178 34.29 -77.47 -9.05
C GLU A 178 34.33 -76.33 -8.02
N VAL A 179 33.90 -75.12 -8.40
CA VAL A 179 32.82 -74.32 -7.75
C VAL A 179 32.88 -72.86 -8.22
N THR A 180 31.70 -72.42 -8.67
CA THR A 180 31.23 -71.13 -9.19
C THR A 180 31.43 -69.95 -8.23
N PRO A 181 31.12 -68.71 -8.66
CA PRO A 181 29.95 -68.11 -8.02
C PRO A 181 28.96 -67.38 -8.95
N THR A 182 27.75 -67.38 -8.42
CA THR A 182 26.42 -67.03 -8.91
C THR A 182 26.10 -65.53 -8.90
N ASP A 183 25.11 -65.20 -9.74
CA ASP A 183 24.34 -63.97 -9.97
C ASP A 183 23.91 -63.06 -8.79
N ASN A 184 23.67 -61.80 -9.17
CA ASN A 184 22.72 -60.77 -8.68
C ASN A 184 22.32 -60.74 -7.20
N ASP A 185 22.41 -59.56 -6.56
CA ASP A 185 21.22 -58.80 -6.12
C ASP A 185 21.54 -57.40 -5.57
N ASN A 186 20.50 -56.58 -5.62
CA ASN A 186 20.35 -55.18 -5.26
C ASN A 186 20.07 -55.04 -3.75
N SER A 187 20.71 -54.12 -3.00
CA SER A 187 20.15 -53.68 -1.71
C SER A 187 20.77 -52.42 -1.10
N ARG A 188 19.90 -51.61 -0.47
CA ARG A 188 20.02 -50.25 0.08
C ARG A 188 20.99 -50.10 1.27
N LYS A 189 21.57 -48.89 1.43
CA LYS A 189 21.84 -48.17 2.71
C LYS A 189 21.82 -46.65 2.43
N SER A 190 20.75 -45.91 2.75
CA SER A 190 20.31 -45.35 4.05
C SER A 190 20.89 -43.96 4.40
N CYS A 191 19.98 -42.98 4.43
CA CYS A 191 19.85 -41.88 5.40
C CYS A 191 20.92 -40.78 5.45
N VAL A 192 20.55 -39.54 5.09
CA VAL A 192 20.58 -38.38 6.01
C VAL A 192 19.42 -37.43 5.70
N LEU A 193 18.60 -37.21 6.74
CA LEU A 193 17.60 -36.16 6.87
C LEU A 193 18.28 -34.80 7.05
N LEU A 194 17.90 -33.79 6.27
CA LEU A 194 17.99 -32.38 6.69
C LEU A 194 16.71 -31.63 6.31
N LYS A 195 15.81 -31.56 7.28
CA LYS A 195 14.74 -30.55 7.33
C LYS A 195 15.28 -29.29 8.00
N ARG A 196 15.25 -28.16 7.30
CA ARG A 196 14.63 -26.87 7.73
C ARG A 196 15.19 -25.71 6.92
N LYS A 197 14.28 -24.92 6.34
CA LYS A 197 14.20 -23.48 6.64
C LYS A 197 12.79 -22.97 6.35
N LYS A 198 12.24 -22.26 7.34
CA LYS A 198 11.00 -21.46 7.30
C LYS A 198 11.10 -20.39 6.19
N PRO A 199 10.00 -19.98 5.54
CA PRO A 199 9.90 -18.62 5.04
C PRO A 199 9.77 -17.65 6.21
N VAL A 200 10.69 -16.70 6.21
CA VAL A 200 10.68 -15.46 6.99
C VAL A 200 9.47 -14.63 6.59
N ASP A 201 8.84 -14.07 7.62
CA ASP A 201 7.88 -12.98 7.56
C ASP A 201 8.48 -11.81 6.75
N LEU A 202 7.99 -11.59 5.53
CA LEU A 202 8.30 -10.41 4.74
C LEU A 202 7.10 -9.46 4.81
N SER A 203 7.11 -8.71 5.90
CA SER A 203 6.57 -7.36 5.92
C SER A 203 7.26 -6.51 4.85
N GLU A 204 6.47 -5.71 4.15
CA GLU A 204 6.85 -4.61 3.23
C GLU A 204 7.27 -4.95 1.79
N ARG A 205 6.34 -4.71 0.84
CA ARG A 205 6.43 -3.55 -0.09
C ARG A 205 5.21 -3.39 -1.02
N ARG A 206 4.28 -2.56 -0.54
CA ARG A 206 3.64 -1.38 -1.19
C ARG A 206 3.36 -1.40 -2.71
N ARG A 207 2.14 -0.99 -3.10
CA ARG A 207 1.83 0.38 -3.60
C ARG A 207 0.35 0.54 -4.04
N TYR A 208 -0.53 0.96 -3.14
CA TYR A 208 -1.65 1.89 -3.46
C TYR A 208 -2.03 2.66 -2.18
N PRO A 209 -2.06 4.00 -2.19
CA PRO A 209 -2.63 4.76 -1.08
C PRO A 209 -4.16 4.70 -1.16
N LEU A 210 -4.80 3.95 -0.27
CA LEU A 210 -6.24 4.03 -0.05
C LEU A 210 -6.55 5.39 0.58
N ARG A 211 -7.10 6.31 -0.21
CA ARG A 211 -7.64 7.58 0.29
C ARG A 211 -8.81 7.27 1.23
N ARG A 212 -8.61 7.47 2.54
CA ARG A 212 -9.71 7.46 3.51
C ARG A 212 -10.60 8.67 3.25
N ARG A 213 -11.80 8.44 2.72
CA ARG A 213 -12.84 9.45 2.57
C ARG A 213 -13.47 9.67 3.95
N ARG A 214 -13.14 10.79 4.59
CA ARG A 214 -13.73 11.19 5.88
C ARG A 214 -15.03 11.95 5.55
N ILE A 215 -16.17 11.32 5.81
CA ILE A 215 -17.48 11.97 5.70
C ILE A 215 -17.73 12.63 7.05
N THR A 216 -17.71 13.96 7.09
CA THR A 216 -18.30 14.73 8.19
C THR A 216 -19.78 14.90 7.88
N LEU A 217 -20.63 14.23 8.67
CA LEU A 217 -22.04 14.59 8.77
C LEU A 217 -22.13 15.73 9.79
N SER A 218 -22.68 16.86 9.34
CA SER A 218 -23.12 17.96 10.19
C SER A 218 -24.35 17.57 10.99
#